data_AF-A0A353PHX1-F1
#
_entry.id   AF-A0A353PHX1-F1
#
_cell.length_a   1.000
_cell.length_b   1.000
_cell.length_c   1.000
_cell.angle_alpha   90.00
_cell.angle_beta   90.00
_cell.angle_gamma   90.00
#
_symmetry.space_group_name_H-M   'P 1'
#
loop_
_entity.id
_entity.type
_entity.pdbx_description
1 polymer ?
#
loop_
_entity_poly.entity_id
_entity_poly.type
_entity_poly.pdbx_seq_one_letter_code
_entity_poly.pdbx_strand_id
1 'polypeptide(L)'
;MKMTLKMKKIVTLSLILIVSSFALLGLAGVFTPKETPAPVITNLESVIREGHYSEYLSMYQEEFGTDDPFVVEAVDFVLPLGEFLEPDQLSYEWVSDSSITLNVAIDTEGLYFIHIKYMSLSDSHIPIGLSIRLNGEEDSPYYEASQITLPTLWTEAEETLGVDRYGNDVSVTQKTFDVDQDIVLRDAQRLYQDGLSFYLPSGDNTIEIEKISGELSLKQVRIEPKKTYVNYETYSLSAEDSASSIVRIEAEESLYRNSSTIARGVSRDPLVEPFSMTKLKLNVLGTDSYDVSGDAATWEAGIESAGWYYITLKTQILRQNASIYKTLYVNGEIPFEEAKHLVFSYSRDWQNLSLKTLDGEPLKIYLEPGDLISLEVDSSLFVRVVEKLRMMTAEMSQMGLDVTKLTRNNTDQGIDWEMLDYFPDLNIVLSRWIDELDEVNQVLRALYGFSNDAQIIRDMEAAISKIEKVQDDVNELPRRLTLLSTGSSSAVQLISNQLDNILKQPQVLDAIFLHTDLDAVPDPNPNFFINFRVFFARFFLSFVDQSYSDQASSEELEIWVNRSRQYVDLLQKITDDQFTSQSGIKVKISLINDDGKLLLANSANQQPDAALGISAWIPNEYGMRG
;
A
#
# COMPACT_ATOMS: atom_id res chain seq x y z
N MET A 1 -1.21 48.89 15.78
CA MET A 1 -0.42 49.72 14.83
C MET A 1 -1.38 50.38 13.84
N LYS A 2 -1.42 51.71 13.70
CA LYS A 2 -2.33 52.39 12.74
C LYS A 2 -1.75 52.27 11.33
N MET A 3 -2.36 51.46 10.47
CA MET A 3 -1.98 51.34 9.04
C MET A 3 -2.05 52.71 8.35
N THR A 4 -0.97 53.06 7.64
CA THR A 4 -0.90 54.28 6.83
C THR A 4 -1.84 54.18 5.62
N LEU A 5 -2.28 55.33 5.09
CA LEU A 5 -3.22 55.40 3.96
C LEU A 5 -2.71 54.67 2.71
N LYS A 6 -1.39 54.67 2.51
CA LYS A 6 -0.69 54.00 1.40
C LYS A 6 -0.73 52.47 1.56
N MET A 7 -0.54 51.99 2.79
CA MET A 7 -0.63 50.57 3.15
C MET A 7 -2.07 50.05 3.03
N LYS A 8 -3.07 50.86 3.38
CA LYS A 8 -4.49 50.52 3.15
C LYS A 8 -4.80 50.31 1.67
N LYS A 9 -4.34 51.21 0.78
CA LYS A 9 -4.55 51.11 -0.67
C LYS A 9 -3.88 49.88 -1.28
N ILE A 10 -2.66 49.55 -0.85
CA ILE A 10 -1.94 48.35 -1.32
C ILE A 10 -2.71 47.10 -0.89
N VAL A 11 -3.12 47.01 0.38
CA VAL A 11 -3.90 45.87 0.88
C VAL A 11 -5.24 45.72 0.15
N THR A 12 -5.95 46.83 -0.16
CA THR A 12 -7.21 46.75 -0.90
C THR A 12 -7.01 46.31 -2.35
N LEU A 13 -5.96 46.81 -3.02
CA LEU A 13 -5.68 46.43 -4.40
C LEU A 13 -5.28 44.95 -4.49
N SER A 14 -4.45 44.47 -3.56
CA SER A 14 -4.09 43.06 -3.44
C SER A 14 -5.32 42.19 -3.17
N LEU A 15 -6.23 42.63 -2.30
CA LEU A 15 -7.47 41.89 -2.01
C LEU A 15 -8.36 41.76 -3.26
N ILE A 16 -8.51 42.84 -4.03
CA ILE A 16 -9.31 42.84 -5.27
C ILE A 16 -8.70 41.89 -6.30
N LEU A 17 -7.37 41.92 -6.46
CA LEU A 17 -6.65 41.08 -7.42
C LEU A 17 -6.70 39.59 -7.05
N ILE A 18 -6.64 39.28 -5.74
CA ILE A 18 -6.83 37.93 -5.21
C ILE A 18 -8.26 37.47 -5.45
N VAL A 19 -9.27 38.28 -5.12
CA VAL A 19 -10.69 37.93 -5.33
C VAL A 19 -11.01 37.74 -6.81
N SER A 20 -10.47 38.57 -7.71
CA SER A 20 -10.69 38.43 -9.15
C SER A 20 -9.98 37.21 -9.74
N SER A 21 -8.78 36.88 -9.24
CA SER A 21 -8.06 35.66 -9.63
C SER A 21 -8.82 34.41 -9.20
N PHE A 22 -9.36 34.40 -7.98
CA PHE A 22 -10.20 33.31 -7.48
C PHE A 22 -11.52 33.15 -8.25
N ALA A 23 -12.16 34.25 -8.65
CA ALA A 23 -13.36 34.19 -9.49
C ALA A 23 -13.05 33.60 -10.88
N LEU A 24 -11.88 33.93 -11.46
CA LEU A 24 -11.43 33.36 -12.73
C LEU A 24 -11.09 31.86 -12.63
N LEU A 25 -10.41 31.46 -11.56
CA LEU A 25 -10.08 30.05 -11.29
C LEU A 25 -11.33 29.21 -10.99
N GLY A 26 -12.28 29.77 -10.26
CA GLY A 26 -13.59 29.15 -10.01
C GLY A 26 -14.38 28.93 -11.30
N LEU A 27 -14.29 29.84 -12.27
CA LEU A 27 -14.91 29.67 -13.59
C LEU A 27 -14.19 28.63 -14.47
N ALA A 28 -12.86 28.53 -14.36
CA ALA A 28 -12.06 27.57 -15.14
C ALA A 28 -12.22 26.11 -14.64
N GLY A 29 -12.38 25.90 -13.34
CA GLY A 29 -12.56 24.56 -12.75
C GLY A 29 -13.95 23.94 -12.96
N VAL A 30 -14.95 24.71 -13.37
CA VAL A 30 -16.35 24.25 -13.53
C VAL A 30 -16.59 23.50 -14.85
N PHE A 31 -15.67 23.56 -15.82
CA PHE A 31 -15.92 23.09 -17.19
C PHE A 31 -15.07 21.91 -17.69
N THR A 32 -14.29 21.24 -16.84
CA THR A 32 -13.74 19.94 -17.23
C THR A 32 -14.80 18.86 -16.96
N PRO A 33 -15.35 18.19 -18.00
CA PRO A 33 -16.26 17.07 -17.77
C PRO A 33 -15.54 16.03 -16.92
N LYS A 34 -16.15 15.63 -15.80
CA LYS A 34 -15.64 14.52 -14.99
C LYS A 34 -15.79 13.25 -15.82
N GLU A 35 -14.66 12.67 -16.21
CA GLU A 35 -14.61 11.37 -16.84
C GLU A 35 -15.25 10.33 -15.91
N THR A 36 -16.04 9.41 -16.46
CA THR A 36 -16.63 8.29 -15.71
C THR A 36 -15.77 7.06 -15.98
N PRO A 37 -14.97 6.60 -15.01
CA PRO A 37 -14.09 5.46 -15.20
C PRO A 37 -14.91 4.18 -15.34
N ALA A 38 -14.47 3.26 -16.19
CA ALA A 38 -15.09 1.97 -16.44
C ALA A 38 -14.04 0.85 -16.35
N PRO A 39 -13.54 0.53 -15.14
CA PRO A 39 -12.57 -0.52 -14.95
C PRO A 39 -13.18 -1.89 -15.27
N VAL A 40 -12.37 -2.76 -15.88
CA VAL A 40 -12.74 -4.13 -16.25
C VAL A 40 -11.67 -5.06 -15.72
N ILE A 41 -12.08 -6.10 -14.99
CA ILE A 41 -11.18 -7.16 -14.56
C ILE A 41 -10.80 -7.97 -15.79
N THR A 42 -9.52 -7.87 -16.14
CA THR A 42 -8.86 -8.69 -17.16
C THR A 42 -7.49 -9.07 -16.63
N ASN A 43 -6.94 -10.16 -17.14
CA ASN A 43 -5.67 -10.67 -16.66
C ASN A 43 -4.83 -11.21 -17.81
N LEU A 44 -3.51 -11.16 -17.65
CA LEU A 44 -2.57 -11.79 -18.58
C LEU A 44 -2.58 -13.32 -18.41
N GLU A 45 -2.01 -14.04 -19.37
CA GLU A 45 -1.62 -15.42 -19.12
C GLU A 45 -0.61 -15.52 -17.96
N SER A 46 -0.71 -16.59 -17.17
CA SER A 46 0.18 -16.80 -16.03
C SER A 46 1.62 -16.99 -16.49
N VAL A 47 2.56 -16.31 -15.82
CA VAL A 47 3.99 -16.53 -16.03
C VAL A 47 4.42 -17.71 -15.15
N ILE A 48 4.66 -18.86 -15.77
CA ILE A 48 5.18 -20.05 -15.09
C ILE A 48 6.66 -19.79 -14.76
N ARG A 49 6.98 -19.71 -13.47
CA ARG A 49 8.33 -19.47 -12.99
C ARG A 49 8.85 -20.68 -12.25
N GLU A 50 9.99 -21.20 -12.69
CA GLU A 50 10.63 -22.37 -12.08
C GLU A 50 10.87 -22.16 -10.58
N GLY A 51 10.40 -23.10 -9.76
CA GLY A 51 10.50 -23.08 -8.30
C GLY A 51 9.55 -22.12 -7.59
N HIS A 52 8.59 -21.51 -8.29
CA HIS A 52 7.59 -20.60 -7.71
C HIS A 52 6.20 -21.23 -7.68
N TYR A 53 5.30 -20.63 -6.90
CA TYR A 53 3.92 -21.07 -6.73
C TYR A 53 3.15 -21.16 -8.05
N SER A 54 3.43 -20.30 -9.02
CA SER A 54 2.80 -20.35 -10.35
C SER A 54 3.11 -21.64 -11.11
N GLU A 55 4.34 -22.15 -11.01
CA GLU A 55 4.69 -23.46 -11.55
C GLU A 55 4.03 -24.59 -10.75
N TYR A 56 4.07 -24.50 -9.42
CA TYR A 56 3.47 -25.51 -8.54
C TYR A 56 1.98 -25.71 -8.83
N LEU A 57 1.20 -24.63 -8.93
CA LEU A 57 -0.22 -24.69 -9.30
C LEU A 57 -0.44 -25.34 -10.67
N SER A 58 0.42 -25.02 -11.65
CA SER A 58 0.31 -25.57 -13.00
C SER A 58 0.56 -27.08 -13.05
N MET A 59 1.46 -27.60 -12.19
CA MET A 59 1.78 -29.03 -12.11
C MET A 59 0.57 -29.86 -11.65
N TYR A 60 -0.22 -29.32 -10.73
CA TYR A 60 -1.40 -29.99 -10.16
C TYR A 60 -2.73 -29.57 -10.78
N GLN A 61 -2.69 -28.78 -11.87
CA GLN A 61 -3.88 -28.37 -12.65
C GLN A 61 -5.01 -27.74 -11.82
N GLU A 62 -4.68 -27.11 -10.70
CA GLU A 62 -5.66 -26.57 -9.74
C GLU A 62 -6.68 -27.62 -9.25
N GLU A 63 -6.27 -28.89 -9.14
CA GLU A 63 -7.10 -29.96 -8.55
C GLU A 63 -7.13 -29.82 -7.03
N PHE A 64 -8.17 -29.16 -6.52
CA PHE A 64 -8.39 -28.97 -5.08
C PHE A 64 -9.00 -30.21 -4.43
N GLY A 65 -8.61 -30.45 -3.16
CA GLY A 65 -9.23 -31.46 -2.34
C GLY A 65 -10.71 -31.20 -2.08
N THR A 66 -11.42 -32.20 -1.56
CA THR A 66 -12.86 -32.10 -1.25
C THR A 66 -13.21 -32.50 0.17
N ASP A 67 -12.20 -32.71 1.01
CA ASP A 67 -12.41 -33.19 2.38
C ASP A 67 -12.98 -32.07 3.28
N ASP A 68 -13.63 -32.48 4.37
CA ASP A 68 -14.01 -31.54 5.43
C ASP A 68 -12.75 -30.91 6.08
N PRO A 69 -12.83 -29.69 6.64
CA PRO A 69 -11.70 -29.05 7.28
C PRO A 69 -11.07 -29.92 8.38
N PHE A 70 -9.78 -30.22 8.25
CA PHE A 70 -8.99 -30.86 9.29
C PHE A 70 -8.52 -29.82 10.28
N VAL A 71 -8.80 -30.03 11.56
CA VAL A 71 -8.46 -29.10 12.63
C VAL A 71 -7.45 -29.76 13.55
N VAL A 72 -6.26 -29.16 13.67
CA VAL A 72 -5.21 -29.59 14.59
C VAL A 72 -5.06 -28.56 15.69
N GLU A 73 -5.40 -28.94 16.91
CA GLU A 73 -5.26 -28.08 18.09
C GLU A 73 -3.81 -28.08 18.60
N ALA A 74 -3.42 -27.04 19.34
CA ALA A 74 -2.03 -26.89 19.81
C ALA A 74 -1.48 -28.09 20.59
N VAL A 75 -2.33 -28.76 21.36
CA VAL A 75 -1.97 -29.95 22.15
C VAL A 75 -1.58 -31.16 21.30
N ASP A 76 -2.00 -31.20 20.03
CA ASP A 76 -1.74 -32.30 19.11
C ASP A 76 -0.54 -32.03 18.19
N PHE A 77 0.11 -30.88 18.32
CA PHE A 77 1.33 -30.58 17.58
C PHE A 77 2.49 -31.46 18.05
N VAL A 78 3.28 -31.94 17.10
CA VAL A 78 4.59 -32.52 17.41
C VAL A 78 5.57 -31.37 17.61
N LEU A 79 5.91 -31.10 18.88
CA LEU A 79 6.78 -30.01 19.29
C LEU A 79 8.28 -30.39 19.24
N PRO A 80 9.18 -29.39 19.23
CA PRO A 80 10.62 -29.62 19.35
C PRO A 80 11.02 -30.43 20.59
N LEU A 81 12.17 -31.10 20.51
CA LEU A 81 12.67 -31.92 21.61
C LEU A 81 12.88 -31.09 22.88
N GLY A 82 12.16 -31.45 23.95
CA GLY A 82 12.25 -30.78 25.24
C GLY A 82 11.17 -29.74 25.48
N GLU A 83 10.35 -29.45 24.48
CA GLU A 83 9.14 -28.62 24.60
C GLU A 83 7.91 -29.51 24.71
N PHE A 84 7.01 -29.16 25.62
CA PHE A 84 5.77 -29.89 25.87
C PHE A 84 4.69 -28.91 26.27
N LEU A 85 3.45 -29.18 25.86
CA LEU A 85 2.26 -28.49 26.33
C LEU A 85 1.55 -29.36 27.36
N GLU A 86 1.14 -28.74 28.45
CA GLU A 86 0.24 -29.40 29.39
C GLU A 86 -1.15 -29.55 28.77
N PRO A 87 -1.94 -30.59 29.13
CA PRO A 87 -3.24 -30.85 28.50
C PRO A 87 -4.27 -29.73 28.63
N ASP A 88 -4.08 -28.80 29.57
CA ASP A 88 -4.95 -27.64 29.81
C ASP A 88 -4.46 -26.36 29.09
N GLN A 89 -3.30 -26.39 28.44
CA GLN A 89 -2.81 -25.28 27.62
C GLN A 89 -3.45 -25.32 26.23
N LEU A 90 -4.17 -24.25 25.89
CA LEU A 90 -4.89 -24.11 24.61
C LEU A 90 -4.07 -23.41 23.53
N SER A 91 -2.82 -23.05 23.83
CA SER A 91 -1.92 -22.38 22.89
C SER A 91 -0.46 -22.76 23.14
N TYR A 92 0.30 -22.82 22.05
CA TYR A 92 1.74 -22.96 22.05
C TYR A 92 2.41 -21.58 21.96
N GLU A 93 3.11 -21.18 23.02
CA GLU A 93 3.91 -19.95 23.05
C GLU A 93 5.21 -20.18 22.26
N TRP A 94 5.17 -19.94 20.96
CA TRP A 94 6.25 -20.21 20.02
C TRP A 94 7.25 -19.05 20.01
N VAL A 95 8.16 -19.07 21.00
CA VAL A 95 9.18 -18.02 21.19
C VAL A 95 10.47 -18.36 20.43
N SER A 96 10.99 -19.57 20.58
CA SER A 96 12.24 -19.98 19.94
C SER A 96 12.06 -20.28 18.46
N ASP A 97 13.06 -19.98 17.64
CA ASP A 97 13.08 -20.39 16.23
C ASP A 97 13.24 -21.92 16.17
N SER A 98 12.15 -22.58 15.83
CA SER A 98 12.01 -24.03 15.84
C SER A 98 10.94 -24.43 14.83
N SER A 99 10.70 -25.73 14.68
CA SER A 99 9.65 -26.27 13.81
C SER A 99 8.64 -27.09 14.61
N ILE A 100 7.37 -26.99 14.24
CA ILE A 100 6.33 -27.91 14.69
C ILE A 100 5.97 -28.83 13.52
N THR A 101 5.48 -30.04 13.82
CA THR A 101 4.96 -30.94 12.80
C THR A 101 3.51 -31.30 13.09
N LEU A 102 2.69 -31.27 12.05
CA LEU A 102 1.30 -31.71 12.05
C LEU A 102 1.23 -33.05 11.32
N ASN A 103 0.49 -34.00 11.89
CA ASN A 103 0.16 -35.25 11.22
C ASN A 103 -1.31 -35.22 10.82
N VAL A 104 -1.59 -35.34 9.53
CA VAL A 104 -2.96 -35.26 9.00
C VAL A 104 -3.22 -36.46 8.08
N ALA A 105 -4.42 -37.03 8.17
CA ALA A 105 -4.86 -38.12 7.30
C ALA A 105 -5.83 -37.55 6.26
N ILE A 106 -5.41 -37.51 5.01
CA ILE A 106 -6.15 -36.93 3.89
C ILE A 106 -6.94 -38.04 3.19
N ASP A 107 -8.24 -37.86 3.01
CA ASP A 107 -9.08 -38.86 2.33
C ASP A 107 -8.96 -38.70 0.81
N THR A 108 -9.09 -37.46 0.33
CA THR A 108 -9.03 -37.12 -1.10
C THR A 108 -7.75 -36.36 -1.41
N GLU A 109 -6.93 -36.90 -2.31
CA GLU A 109 -5.74 -36.18 -2.77
C GLU A 109 -6.10 -34.86 -3.46
N GLY A 110 -5.29 -33.83 -3.29
CA GLY A 110 -5.50 -32.54 -3.93
C GLY A 110 -4.77 -31.39 -3.26
N LEU A 111 -5.01 -30.18 -3.77
CA LEU A 111 -4.52 -28.93 -3.19
C LEU A 111 -5.41 -28.50 -2.01
N TYR A 112 -4.77 -28.20 -0.88
CA TYR A 112 -5.39 -27.70 0.35
C TYR A 112 -4.77 -26.37 0.77
N PHE A 113 -5.55 -25.55 1.48
CA PHE A 113 -5.10 -24.31 2.10
C PHE A 113 -4.87 -24.53 3.59
N ILE A 114 -3.86 -23.85 4.12
CA ILE A 114 -3.53 -23.89 5.54
C ILE A 114 -4.00 -22.58 6.17
N HIS A 115 -4.81 -22.68 7.22
CA HIS A 115 -5.21 -21.57 8.07
C HIS A 115 -4.53 -21.68 9.43
N ILE A 116 -4.15 -20.55 9.99
CA ILE A 116 -3.49 -20.49 11.28
C ILE A 116 -4.25 -19.55 12.22
N LYS A 117 -4.62 -20.07 13.38
CA LYS A 117 -5.21 -19.29 14.47
C LYS A 117 -4.14 -18.94 15.50
N TYR A 118 -3.78 -17.66 15.58
CA TYR A 118 -2.66 -17.21 16.41
C TYR A 118 -2.87 -15.81 16.97
N MET A 119 -2.07 -15.46 17.98
CA MET A 119 -1.90 -14.10 18.46
C MET A 119 -0.42 -13.73 18.39
N SER A 120 -0.09 -12.54 17.89
CA SER A 120 1.30 -12.08 17.90
C SER A 120 1.75 -11.79 19.34
N LEU A 121 2.96 -12.24 19.69
CA LEU A 121 3.66 -11.87 20.92
C LEU A 121 4.82 -10.92 20.63
N SER A 122 5.16 -10.75 19.34
CA SER A 122 6.24 -9.87 18.91
C SER A 122 5.88 -8.40 19.07
N ASP A 123 6.76 -7.63 19.71
CA ASP A 123 6.73 -6.17 19.77
C ASP A 123 7.60 -5.52 18.68
N SER A 124 8.04 -6.31 17.70
CA SER A 124 8.92 -5.90 16.60
C SER A 124 8.11 -5.49 15.36
N HIS A 125 8.67 -4.56 14.59
CA HIS A 125 8.17 -4.21 13.26
C HIS A 125 8.49 -5.26 12.19
N ILE A 126 9.32 -6.27 12.51
CA ILE A 126 9.61 -7.39 11.61
C ILE A 126 8.43 -8.36 11.68
N PRO A 127 7.78 -8.71 10.56
CA PRO A 127 6.70 -9.70 10.55
C PRO A 127 7.15 -11.06 11.09
N ILE A 128 6.18 -11.82 11.59
CA ILE A 128 6.39 -13.23 11.93
C ILE A 128 6.59 -13.99 10.62
N GLY A 129 7.72 -14.67 10.48
CA GLY A 129 8.10 -15.40 9.27
C GLY A 129 7.91 -16.89 9.46
N LEU A 130 7.27 -17.56 8.51
CA LEU A 130 7.08 -19.01 8.47
C LEU A 130 7.63 -19.63 7.18
N SER A 131 8.10 -20.88 7.25
CA SER A 131 8.27 -21.77 6.09
C SER A 131 7.44 -23.03 6.27
N ILE A 132 7.03 -23.64 5.14
CA ILE A 132 6.31 -24.91 5.11
C ILE A 132 7.14 -25.95 4.36
N ARG A 133 7.24 -27.16 4.92
CA ARG A 133 7.74 -28.37 4.27
C ARG A 133 6.69 -29.49 4.37
N LEU A 134 6.65 -30.35 3.37
CA LEU A 134 5.66 -31.42 3.27
C LEU A 134 6.35 -32.78 3.24
N ASN A 135 5.76 -33.76 3.92
CA ASN A 135 6.10 -35.18 3.81
C ASN A 135 7.59 -35.53 4.01
N GLY A 136 8.29 -34.74 4.83
CA GLY A 136 9.70 -34.95 5.16
C GLY A 136 10.71 -34.50 4.10
N GLU A 137 10.27 -33.75 3.08
CA GLU A 137 11.16 -33.12 2.10
C GLU A 137 12.04 -32.05 2.76
N GLU A 138 13.27 -31.89 2.27
CA GLU A 138 14.25 -30.93 2.84
C GLU A 138 13.90 -29.47 2.50
N ASP A 139 13.27 -29.24 1.35
CA ASP A 139 12.96 -27.91 0.82
C ASP A 139 11.45 -27.63 0.84
N SER A 140 11.09 -26.35 0.90
CA SER A 140 9.70 -25.92 0.69
C SER A 140 9.22 -26.26 -0.72
N PRO A 141 7.93 -26.56 -0.93
CA PRO A 141 7.40 -26.99 -2.24
C PRO A 141 7.56 -25.92 -3.34
N TYR A 142 7.69 -24.65 -2.95
CA TYR A 142 7.94 -23.51 -3.84
C TYR A 142 8.44 -22.30 -3.01
N TYR A 143 9.02 -21.30 -3.70
CA TYR A 143 9.64 -20.12 -3.09
C TYR A 143 8.72 -19.37 -2.13
N GLU A 144 7.47 -19.11 -2.50
CA GLU A 144 6.52 -18.36 -1.67
C GLU A 144 6.21 -19.09 -0.35
N ALA A 145 6.21 -20.43 -0.35
CA ALA A 145 6.03 -21.25 0.86
C ALA A 145 7.22 -21.21 1.82
N SER A 146 8.39 -20.71 1.37
CA SER A 146 9.60 -20.60 2.21
C SER A 146 9.72 -19.25 2.93
N GLN A 147 8.78 -18.32 2.72
CA GLN A 147 8.86 -16.94 3.22
C GLN A 147 7.50 -16.34 3.58
N ILE A 148 6.59 -17.17 4.08
CA ILE A 148 5.25 -16.74 4.48
C ILE A 148 5.37 -15.73 5.61
N THR A 149 4.52 -14.69 5.62
CA THR A 149 4.49 -13.70 6.69
C THR A 149 3.13 -13.63 7.36
N LEU A 150 3.12 -13.57 8.69
CA LEU A 150 1.93 -13.32 9.49
C LEU A 150 1.97 -11.88 10.04
N PRO A 151 0.85 -11.12 9.94
CA PRO A 151 0.78 -9.76 10.43
C PRO A 151 0.74 -9.69 11.96
N THR A 152 1.33 -8.61 12.47
CA THR A 152 1.12 -8.14 13.85
C THR A 152 0.08 -7.03 13.80
N LEU A 153 -0.90 -7.05 14.71
CA LEU A 153 -1.90 -6.00 14.80
C LEU A 153 -1.41 -4.88 15.71
N TRP A 154 -1.69 -3.64 15.32
CA TRP A 154 -1.19 -2.42 15.94
C TRP A 154 -2.33 -1.45 16.22
N THR A 155 -2.18 -0.70 17.31
CA THR A 155 -3.06 0.40 17.69
C THR A 155 -2.24 1.51 18.34
N GLU A 156 -2.78 2.71 18.43
CA GLU A 156 -2.19 3.80 19.20
C GLU A 156 -2.03 3.43 20.69
N ALA A 157 -0.89 3.76 21.29
CA ALA A 157 -0.64 3.46 22.70
C ALA A 157 -1.52 4.29 23.66
N GLU A 158 -1.89 5.49 23.24
CA GLU A 158 -2.73 6.45 23.97
C GLU A 158 -3.94 6.86 23.12
N GLU A 159 -5.12 7.00 23.74
CA GLU A 159 -6.35 7.44 23.06
C GLU A 159 -6.27 8.90 22.60
N THR A 160 -5.57 9.76 23.35
CA THR A 160 -5.45 11.18 23.03
C THR A 160 -4.15 11.48 22.31
N LEU A 161 -4.24 12.12 21.15
CA LEU A 161 -3.07 12.60 20.43
C LEU A 161 -2.30 13.66 21.23
N GLY A 162 -0.97 13.64 21.09
CA GLY A 162 -0.14 14.73 21.59
C GLY A 162 -0.31 15.98 20.75
N VAL A 163 0.11 17.13 21.29
CA VAL A 163 0.24 18.36 20.51
C VAL A 163 1.65 18.91 20.59
N ASP A 164 2.13 19.47 19.48
CA ASP A 164 3.40 20.18 19.45
C ASP A 164 3.30 21.55 20.16
N ARG A 165 4.43 22.27 20.25
CA ARG A 165 4.51 23.63 20.81
C ARG A 165 3.63 24.66 20.10
N TYR A 166 3.12 24.33 18.91
CA TYR A 166 2.24 25.16 18.09
C TYR A 166 0.77 24.73 18.20
N GLY A 167 0.45 23.66 18.93
CA GLY A 167 -0.88 23.10 19.09
C GLY A 167 -1.36 22.27 17.89
N ASN A 168 -0.46 21.82 17.02
CA ASN A 168 -0.75 20.83 15.98
C ASN A 168 -0.73 19.43 16.58
N ASP A 169 -1.56 18.54 16.07
CA ASP A 169 -1.56 17.15 16.51
C ASP A 169 -0.27 16.45 16.08
N VAL A 170 0.25 15.61 16.98
CA VAL A 170 1.42 14.77 16.76
C VAL A 170 1.05 13.34 17.08
N SER A 171 1.48 12.41 16.22
CA SER A 171 1.24 10.98 16.41
C SER A 171 1.77 10.50 17.75
N VAL A 172 1.12 9.47 18.30
CA VAL A 172 1.58 8.75 19.47
C VAL A 172 2.28 7.46 19.06
N THR A 173 3.07 6.89 19.97
CA THR A 173 3.70 5.59 19.76
C THR A 173 2.64 4.51 19.52
N GLN A 174 2.99 3.51 18.71
CA GLN A 174 2.14 2.34 18.48
C GLN A 174 2.41 1.27 19.54
N LYS A 175 1.42 0.43 19.83
CA LYS A 175 1.56 -0.81 20.61
C LYS A 175 0.86 -1.95 19.87
N THR A 176 1.18 -3.20 20.25
CA THR A 176 0.47 -4.36 19.72
C THR A 176 -0.99 -4.35 20.18
N PHE A 177 -1.87 -4.89 19.33
CA PHE A 177 -3.26 -5.14 19.64
C PHE A 177 -3.46 -6.64 19.82
N ASP A 178 -3.57 -7.07 21.08
CA ASP A 178 -3.52 -8.48 21.46
C ASP A 178 -4.89 -9.14 21.23
N VAL A 179 -5.07 -9.74 20.05
CA VAL A 179 -6.28 -10.48 19.66
C VAL A 179 -5.91 -11.70 18.82
N ASP A 180 -6.73 -12.74 18.92
CA ASP A 180 -6.63 -13.90 18.05
C ASP A 180 -6.97 -13.52 16.61
N GLN A 181 -6.11 -13.91 15.70
CA GLN A 181 -6.29 -13.84 14.25
C GLN A 181 -6.49 -15.26 13.73
N ASP A 182 -7.35 -15.43 12.74
CA ASP A 182 -7.54 -16.67 11.98
C ASP A 182 -7.37 -16.32 10.51
N ILE A 183 -6.23 -16.71 9.93
CA ILE A 183 -5.85 -16.30 8.58
C ILE A 183 -5.39 -17.49 7.75
N VAL A 184 -5.71 -17.45 6.46
CA VAL A 184 -5.08 -18.32 5.46
C VAL A 184 -3.63 -17.87 5.24
N LEU A 185 -2.72 -18.84 5.08
CA LEU A 185 -1.34 -18.55 4.73
C LEU A 185 -1.27 -17.99 3.29
N ARG A 186 -0.58 -16.86 3.15
CA ARG A 186 -0.38 -16.14 1.89
C ARG A 186 1.10 -15.89 1.64
N ASP A 187 1.45 -15.53 0.41
CA ASP A 187 2.78 -15.05 0.09
C ASP A 187 3.10 -13.74 0.85
N ALA A 188 4.38 -13.43 1.04
CA ALA A 188 4.83 -12.26 1.79
C ALA A 188 4.27 -10.93 1.27
N GLN A 189 3.96 -10.84 -0.03
CA GLN A 189 3.42 -9.64 -0.68
C GLN A 189 1.88 -9.68 -0.78
N ARG A 190 1.25 -10.75 -0.29
CA ARG A 190 -0.19 -11.00 -0.33
C ARG A 190 -0.80 -10.87 -1.72
N LEU A 191 -0.06 -11.25 -2.77
CA LEU A 191 -0.51 -11.17 -4.15
C LEU A 191 -1.41 -12.34 -4.56
N TYR A 192 -1.37 -13.46 -3.84
CA TYR A 192 -2.30 -14.57 -4.02
C TYR A 192 -3.49 -14.42 -3.07
N GLN A 193 -4.61 -13.90 -3.60
CA GLN A 193 -5.79 -13.51 -2.81
C GLN A 193 -6.42 -14.67 -2.03
N ASP A 194 -6.54 -15.83 -2.66
CA ASP A 194 -7.16 -17.01 -2.04
C ASP A 194 -6.20 -17.72 -1.05
N GLY A 195 -4.91 -17.39 -1.05
CA GLY A 195 -3.89 -18.09 -0.27
C GLY A 195 -2.90 -18.91 -1.09
N LEU A 196 -1.94 -19.47 -0.38
CA LEU A 196 -1.00 -20.48 -0.87
C LEU A 196 -1.58 -21.87 -0.62
N SER A 197 -1.60 -22.71 -1.65
CA SER A 197 -2.12 -24.08 -1.59
C SER A 197 -1.00 -25.11 -1.63
N PHE A 198 -1.26 -26.26 -1.01
CA PHE A 198 -0.30 -27.33 -0.75
C PHE A 198 -0.92 -28.65 -1.21
N TYR A 199 -0.25 -29.35 -2.12
CA TYR A 199 -0.73 -30.65 -2.58
C TYR A 199 -0.46 -31.71 -1.53
N LEU A 200 -1.51 -32.42 -1.12
CA LEU A 200 -1.43 -33.53 -0.18
C LEU A 200 -1.99 -34.80 -0.83
N PRO A 201 -1.19 -35.88 -0.97
CA PRO A 201 -1.71 -37.18 -1.41
C PRO A 201 -2.69 -37.78 -0.39
N SER A 202 -3.54 -38.70 -0.85
CA SER A 202 -4.42 -39.49 0.04
C SER A 202 -3.60 -40.37 0.99
N GLY A 203 -4.01 -40.42 2.26
CA GLY A 203 -3.35 -41.13 3.35
C GLY A 203 -2.69 -40.21 4.37
N ASP A 204 -1.73 -40.77 5.12
CA ASP A 204 -1.00 -40.04 6.16
C ASP A 204 -0.01 -39.05 5.53
N ASN A 205 -0.11 -37.79 5.94
CA ASN A 205 0.77 -36.70 5.53
C ASN A 205 1.39 -36.02 6.74
N THR A 206 2.58 -35.47 6.55
CA THR A 206 3.23 -34.60 7.53
C THR A 206 3.40 -33.19 6.98
N ILE A 207 3.02 -32.20 7.77
CA ILE A 207 3.21 -30.78 7.45
C ILE A 207 4.13 -30.21 8.52
N GLU A 208 5.33 -29.82 8.13
CA GLU A 208 6.28 -29.15 9.01
C GLU A 208 6.18 -27.64 8.80
N ILE A 209 5.94 -26.91 9.89
CA ILE A 209 5.90 -25.45 9.91
C ILE A 209 7.11 -24.98 10.71
N GLU A 210 8.00 -24.24 10.07
CA GLU A 210 9.17 -23.64 10.72
C GLU A 210 8.91 -22.16 10.98
N LYS A 211 9.15 -21.70 12.20
CA LYS A 211 9.16 -20.27 12.52
C LYS A 211 10.56 -19.71 12.26
N ILE A 212 10.66 -18.86 11.24
CA ILE A 212 11.89 -18.17 10.82
C ILE A 212 12.16 -16.96 11.70
N SER A 213 11.11 -16.22 12.10
CA SER A 213 11.24 -14.99 12.88
C SER A 213 9.96 -14.64 13.64
N GLY A 214 10.10 -13.77 14.64
CA GLY A 214 8.99 -13.28 15.45
C GLY A 214 8.59 -14.24 16.56
N GLU A 215 7.59 -13.85 17.34
CA GLU A 215 7.06 -14.65 18.45
C GLU A 215 5.54 -14.65 18.35
N LEU A 216 4.91 -15.81 18.55
CA LEU A 216 3.46 -15.95 18.48
C LEU A 216 2.92 -16.97 19.48
N SER A 217 1.68 -16.79 19.87
CA SER A 217 0.88 -17.80 20.58
C SER A 217 0.01 -18.52 19.55
N LEU A 218 0.36 -19.76 19.22
CA LEU A 218 -0.32 -20.56 18.21
C LEU A 218 -1.39 -21.45 18.85
N LYS A 219 -2.65 -21.31 18.42
CA LYS A 219 -3.78 -22.05 19.00
C LYS A 219 -4.19 -23.25 18.17
N GLN A 220 -4.29 -23.07 16.86
CA GLN A 220 -4.89 -24.06 15.97
C GLN A 220 -4.33 -23.89 14.56
N VAL A 221 -4.18 -25.00 13.85
CA VAL A 221 -3.96 -25.02 12.40
C VAL A 221 -5.13 -25.76 11.75
N ARG A 222 -5.74 -25.18 10.71
CA ARG A 222 -6.73 -25.87 9.87
C ARG A 222 -6.19 -26.14 8.49
N ILE A 223 -6.51 -27.31 7.94
CA ILE A 223 -6.24 -27.68 6.56
C ILE A 223 -7.59 -27.88 5.89
N GLU A 224 -7.90 -27.07 4.90
CA GLU A 224 -9.22 -27.08 4.25
C GLU A 224 -9.11 -26.90 2.73
N PRO A 225 -10.06 -27.42 1.95
CA PRO A 225 -10.09 -27.20 0.51
C PRO A 225 -10.35 -25.72 0.19
N LYS A 226 -10.24 -25.35 -1.09
CA LYS A 226 -10.46 -23.97 -1.53
C LYS A 226 -11.83 -23.46 -1.07
N LYS A 227 -11.84 -22.37 -0.30
CA LYS A 227 -13.07 -21.69 0.08
C LYS A 227 -13.75 -21.08 -1.15
N THR A 228 -15.03 -21.38 -1.34
CA THR A 228 -15.87 -20.77 -2.37
C THR A 228 -16.83 -19.77 -1.73
N TYR A 229 -16.90 -18.57 -2.28
CA TYR A 229 -17.84 -17.55 -1.82
C TYR A 229 -19.07 -17.53 -2.71
N VAL A 230 -20.22 -17.26 -2.12
CA VAL A 230 -21.43 -16.97 -2.91
C VAL A 230 -21.23 -15.64 -3.63
N ASN A 231 -21.85 -15.50 -4.81
CA ASN A 231 -21.91 -14.20 -5.47
C ASN A 231 -22.86 -13.25 -4.72
N TYR A 232 -22.70 -11.95 -4.96
CA TYR A 232 -23.48 -10.93 -4.29
C TYR A 232 -24.98 -11.03 -4.60
N GLU A 233 -25.34 -11.43 -5.82
CA GLU A 233 -26.74 -11.67 -6.20
C GLU A 233 -27.40 -12.67 -5.26
N THR A 234 -26.71 -13.78 -4.94
CA THR A 234 -27.22 -14.79 -4.00
C THR A 234 -27.17 -14.29 -2.55
N TYR A 235 -26.10 -13.60 -2.16
CA TYR A 235 -25.93 -13.04 -0.82
C TYR A 235 -27.05 -12.04 -0.47
N SER A 236 -27.42 -11.19 -1.42
CA SER A 236 -28.41 -10.12 -1.24
C SER A 236 -29.87 -10.56 -1.39
N LEU A 237 -30.17 -11.84 -1.64
CA LEU A 237 -31.55 -12.34 -1.78
C LEU A 237 -32.40 -12.12 -0.52
N SER A 238 -31.79 -12.11 0.66
CA SER A 238 -32.44 -11.82 1.94
C SER A 238 -32.35 -10.35 2.36
N ALA A 239 -31.87 -9.47 1.47
CA ALA A 239 -31.78 -8.04 1.74
C ALA A 239 -33.18 -7.42 1.84
N GLU A 240 -33.48 -6.87 3.01
CA GLU A 240 -34.70 -6.12 3.26
C GLU A 240 -34.39 -4.64 3.43
N ASP A 241 -35.38 -3.79 3.13
CA ASP A 241 -35.27 -2.37 3.41
C ASP A 241 -35.36 -2.13 4.92
N SER A 242 -34.28 -1.58 5.46
CA SER A 242 -34.17 -1.20 6.86
C SER A 242 -34.65 0.23 7.07
N ALA A 243 -35.02 0.58 8.32
CA ALA A 243 -35.35 1.96 8.66
C ALA A 243 -34.18 2.91 8.33
N SER A 244 -34.50 4.15 7.95
CA SER A 244 -33.49 5.17 7.62
C SER A 244 -32.56 5.39 8.82
N SER A 245 -31.28 5.12 8.63
CA SER A 245 -30.22 5.30 9.62
C SER A 245 -28.92 5.65 8.89
N ILE A 246 -28.09 6.47 9.52
CA ILE A 246 -26.75 6.81 9.08
C ILE A 246 -25.84 6.96 10.29
N VAL A 247 -24.72 6.24 10.26
CA VAL A 247 -23.63 6.32 11.25
C VAL A 247 -22.37 6.74 10.51
N ARG A 248 -21.67 7.75 11.03
CA ARG A 248 -20.36 8.17 10.56
C ARG A 248 -19.30 7.65 11.52
N ILE A 249 -18.27 7.02 10.98
CA ILE A 249 -17.08 6.55 11.67
C ILE A 249 -15.90 7.31 11.08
N GLU A 250 -15.09 7.98 11.91
CA GLU A 250 -13.87 8.65 11.45
C GLU A 250 -12.81 7.61 11.08
N ALA A 251 -12.21 7.74 9.90
CA ALA A 251 -11.35 6.70 9.34
C ALA A 251 -10.03 6.56 10.12
N GLU A 252 -9.50 7.66 10.67
CA GLU A 252 -8.32 7.66 11.51
C GLU A 252 -8.54 6.97 12.88
N GLU A 253 -9.79 6.85 13.33
CA GLU A 253 -10.19 6.18 14.57
C GLU A 253 -10.44 4.67 14.34
N SER A 254 -9.52 4.01 13.64
CA SER A 254 -9.52 2.55 13.44
C SER A 254 -9.28 1.81 14.76
N LEU A 255 -9.94 0.68 14.96
CA LEU A 255 -9.73 -0.20 16.12
C LEU A 255 -8.30 -0.76 16.16
N TYR A 256 -7.86 -1.32 15.04
CA TYR A 256 -6.48 -1.78 14.83
C TYR A 256 -6.12 -1.80 13.35
N ARG A 257 -4.82 -1.95 13.08
CA ARG A 257 -4.19 -2.02 11.76
C ARG A 257 -3.24 -3.19 11.72
N ASN A 258 -3.03 -3.82 10.57
CA ASN A 258 -2.13 -4.97 10.47
C ASN A 258 -0.65 -4.58 10.20
N SER A 259 -0.36 -3.28 10.20
CA SER A 259 0.98 -2.74 10.10
C SER A 259 1.07 -1.43 10.88
N SER A 260 2.17 -1.25 11.62
CA SER A 260 2.48 -0.01 12.33
C SER A 260 2.83 1.16 11.38
N THR A 261 3.03 0.88 10.09
CA THR A 261 3.30 1.92 9.08
C THR A 261 2.04 2.65 8.64
N ILE A 262 0.86 2.06 8.86
CA ILE A 262 -0.43 2.67 8.56
C ILE A 262 -0.69 3.76 9.60
N ALA A 263 -0.65 5.01 9.14
CA ALA A 263 -0.64 6.18 10.01
C ALA A 263 -1.71 7.21 9.64
N ARG A 264 -2.15 7.93 10.67
CA ARG A 264 -3.04 9.09 10.54
C ARG A 264 -2.34 10.20 9.77
N GLY A 265 -3.01 10.76 8.77
CA GLY A 265 -2.56 11.89 7.96
C GLY A 265 -3.25 13.20 8.32
N VAL A 266 -2.96 14.25 7.55
CA VAL A 266 -3.53 15.59 7.76
C VAL A 266 -4.27 16.04 6.50
N SER A 267 -5.54 16.37 6.67
CA SER A 267 -6.33 17.15 5.74
C SER A 267 -6.67 18.52 6.32
N ARG A 268 -6.57 19.54 5.48
CA ARG A 268 -6.97 20.92 5.83
C ARG A 268 -8.33 21.28 5.25
N ASP A 269 -9.04 20.33 4.65
CA ASP A 269 -10.37 20.51 4.10
C ASP A 269 -11.38 20.79 5.23
N PRO A 270 -12.25 21.81 5.10
CA PRO A 270 -13.20 22.18 6.14
C PRO A 270 -14.35 21.20 6.40
N LEU A 271 -14.57 20.20 5.53
CA LEU A 271 -15.54 19.13 5.79
C LEU A 271 -14.90 17.83 6.28
N VAL A 272 -13.58 17.81 6.50
CA VAL A 272 -12.89 16.67 7.11
C VAL A 272 -12.78 16.92 8.62
N GLU A 273 -13.22 15.96 9.40
CA GLU A 273 -13.31 16.06 10.85
C GLU A 273 -12.23 15.18 11.52
N PRO A 274 -11.62 15.62 12.64
CA PRO A 274 -11.75 16.94 13.26
C PRO A 274 -11.11 18.05 12.43
N PHE A 275 -11.83 19.16 12.27
CA PHE A 275 -11.35 20.33 11.54
C PHE A 275 -10.76 21.40 12.46
N SER A 276 -9.63 22.00 12.06
CA SER A 276 -9.12 23.23 12.66
C SER A 276 -8.82 24.32 11.63
N MET A 277 -9.20 25.55 11.98
CA MET A 277 -8.90 26.73 11.17
C MET A 277 -7.40 27.01 11.12
N THR A 278 -6.70 26.83 12.24
CA THR A 278 -5.30 27.26 12.41
C THR A 278 -4.32 26.10 12.59
N LYS A 279 -4.74 25.00 13.21
CA LYS A 279 -3.87 23.89 13.58
C LYS A 279 -3.96 22.76 12.57
N LEU A 280 -2.89 21.98 12.45
CA LEU A 280 -2.92 20.71 11.74
C LEU A 280 -3.51 19.65 12.66
N LYS A 281 -4.47 18.90 12.13
CA LYS A 281 -5.17 17.82 12.83
C LYS A 281 -4.89 16.52 12.11
N LEU A 282 -4.60 15.46 12.87
CA LEU A 282 -4.39 14.13 12.30
C LEU A 282 -5.76 13.48 12.13
N ASN A 283 -6.41 13.76 10.99
CA ASN A 283 -7.86 13.63 10.77
C ASN A 283 -8.23 12.87 9.49
N VAL A 284 -7.29 12.07 8.99
CA VAL A 284 -7.50 11.14 7.86
C VAL A 284 -6.60 9.94 8.05
N LEU A 285 -6.84 8.86 7.32
CA LEU A 285 -5.96 7.69 7.24
C LEU A 285 -5.33 7.58 5.84
N GLY A 286 -4.05 7.20 5.74
CA GLY A 286 -3.44 6.79 4.47
C GLY A 286 -2.86 7.88 3.57
N THR A 287 -2.55 9.09 4.07
CA THR A 287 -1.94 10.16 3.24
C THR A 287 -0.61 9.75 2.59
N ASP A 288 0.26 9.08 3.34
CA ASP A 288 1.58 8.58 2.89
C ASP A 288 1.79 7.10 3.33
N SER A 289 0.70 6.36 3.54
CA SER A 289 0.69 4.96 3.98
C SER A 289 -0.59 4.27 3.47
N TYR A 290 -0.85 3.02 3.89
CA TYR A 290 -2.06 2.27 3.51
C TYR A 290 -2.21 2.07 1.99
N ASP A 291 -1.08 1.87 1.34
CA ASP A 291 -0.93 1.72 -0.11
C ASP A 291 -0.27 0.40 -0.51
N VAL A 292 0.30 -0.36 0.42
CA VAL A 292 1.00 -1.63 0.14
C VAL A 292 0.01 -2.78 0.14
N SER A 293 0.14 -3.70 -0.84
CA SER A 293 -0.65 -4.93 -0.92
C SER A 293 -0.72 -5.64 0.43
N GLY A 294 -1.93 -5.95 0.87
CA GLY A 294 -2.17 -6.59 2.14
C GLY A 294 -2.21 -5.68 3.37
N ASP A 295 -1.85 -4.39 3.29
CA ASP A 295 -2.11 -3.45 4.38
C ASP A 295 -3.62 -3.39 4.65
N ALA A 296 -4.03 -3.47 5.91
CA ALA A 296 -5.43 -3.48 6.32
C ALA A 296 -5.67 -2.62 7.56
N ALA A 297 -6.83 -1.97 7.57
CA ALA A 297 -7.36 -1.26 8.73
C ALA A 297 -8.76 -1.78 9.05
N THR A 298 -9.05 -1.87 10.35
CA THR A 298 -10.31 -2.42 10.87
C THR A 298 -11.04 -1.41 11.75
N TRP A 299 -12.35 -1.32 11.57
CA TRP A 299 -13.25 -0.48 12.36
C TRP A 299 -14.38 -1.33 12.95
N GLU A 300 -14.90 -0.92 14.10
CA GLU A 300 -16.10 -1.51 14.69
C GLU A 300 -17.35 -0.84 14.11
N ALA A 301 -18.36 -1.64 13.75
CA ALA A 301 -19.64 -1.14 13.27
C ALA A 301 -20.42 -0.51 14.44
N GLY A 302 -20.32 0.82 14.54
CA GLY A 302 -21.04 1.64 15.53
C GLY A 302 -22.55 1.78 15.32
N ILE A 303 -23.22 0.72 14.86
CA ILE A 303 -24.67 0.67 14.60
C ILE A 303 -25.43 0.16 15.85
N GLU A 304 -26.68 0.60 16.01
CA GLU A 304 -27.52 0.22 17.17
C GLU A 304 -28.36 -1.04 16.93
N SER A 305 -28.61 -1.40 15.67
CA SER A 305 -29.50 -2.49 15.29
C SER A 305 -28.92 -3.29 14.15
N ALA A 306 -29.09 -4.62 14.17
CA ALA A 306 -28.72 -5.46 13.04
C ALA A 306 -29.58 -5.14 11.81
N GLY A 307 -28.99 -5.23 10.62
CA GLY A 307 -29.68 -4.96 9.37
C GLY A 307 -28.76 -4.86 8.16
N TRP A 308 -29.33 -4.43 7.04
CA TRP A 308 -28.63 -4.30 5.76
C TRP A 308 -28.19 -2.86 5.54
N TYR A 309 -26.88 -2.63 5.48
CA TYR A 309 -26.27 -1.31 5.37
C TYR A 309 -25.43 -1.19 4.09
N TYR A 310 -25.55 -0.05 3.42
CA TYR A 310 -24.51 0.40 2.51
C TYR A 310 -23.31 0.88 3.32
N ILE A 311 -22.12 0.60 2.81
CA ILE A 311 -20.86 1.16 3.30
C ILE A 311 -20.41 2.20 2.28
N THR A 312 -20.24 3.45 2.71
CA THR A 312 -19.77 4.54 1.86
C THR A 312 -18.51 5.18 2.43
N LEU A 313 -17.44 5.23 1.65
CA LEU A 313 -16.18 5.82 2.05
C LEU A 313 -16.11 7.26 1.57
N LYS A 314 -15.87 8.20 2.49
CA LYS A 314 -15.41 9.54 2.11
C LYS A 314 -13.90 9.51 1.91
N THR A 315 -13.46 9.62 0.66
CA THR A 315 -12.09 9.29 0.28
C THR A 315 -11.54 10.13 -0.88
N GLN A 316 -10.21 10.15 -1.01
CA GLN A 316 -9.49 10.62 -2.18
C GLN A 316 -8.56 9.51 -2.69
N ILE A 317 -8.57 9.28 -4.00
CA ILE A 317 -7.63 8.39 -4.68
C ILE A 317 -6.58 9.26 -5.35
N LEU A 318 -5.30 9.06 -5.01
CA LEU A 318 -4.22 9.99 -5.38
C LEU A 318 -3.60 9.71 -6.75
N ARG A 319 -3.72 8.48 -7.25
CA ARG A 319 -3.09 8.03 -8.49
C ARG A 319 -3.89 8.50 -9.71
N GLN A 320 -3.35 9.46 -10.44
CA GLN A 320 -4.02 10.04 -11.63
C GLN A 320 -4.34 8.98 -12.68
N ASN A 321 -5.57 9.07 -13.22
CA ASN A 321 -6.08 8.20 -14.28
C ASN A 321 -5.97 6.70 -13.95
N ALA A 322 -6.15 6.33 -12.68
CA ALA A 322 -6.11 4.95 -12.25
C ALA A 322 -7.23 4.64 -11.27
N SER A 323 -7.68 3.39 -11.29
CA SER A 323 -8.50 2.82 -10.23
C SER A 323 -7.64 1.91 -9.36
N ILE A 324 -7.99 1.85 -8.08
CA ILE A 324 -7.37 0.99 -7.08
C ILE A 324 -8.39 -0.02 -6.55
N TYR A 325 -7.90 -1.05 -5.87
CA TYR A 325 -8.73 -2.15 -5.39
C TYR A 325 -8.53 -2.39 -3.90
N LYS A 326 -9.61 -2.76 -3.21
CA LYS A 326 -9.60 -3.22 -1.82
C LYS A 326 -10.42 -4.50 -1.68
N THR A 327 -10.03 -5.36 -0.74
CA THR A 327 -10.87 -6.46 -0.27
C THR A 327 -11.62 -6.04 0.99
N LEU A 328 -12.92 -6.34 1.06
CA LEU A 328 -13.73 -6.18 2.26
C LEU A 328 -13.79 -7.49 3.03
N TYR A 329 -13.54 -7.39 4.34
CA TYR A 329 -13.82 -8.44 5.31
C TYR A 329 -14.83 -7.95 6.34
N VAL A 330 -15.75 -8.83 6.74
CA VAL A 330 -16.65 -8.64 7.88
C VAL A 330 -16.32 -9.74 8.89
N ASN A 331 -15.92 -9.36 10.10
CA ASN A 331 -15.47 -10.29 11.15
C ASN A 331 -14.35 -11.25 10.68
N GLY A 332 -13.42 -10.72 9.87
CA GLY A 332 -12.29 -11.49 9.32
C GLY A 332 -12.63 -12.36 8.10
N GLU A 333 -13.88 -12.34 7.62
CA GLU A 333 -14.35 -13.17 6.53
C GLU A 333 -14.78 -12.36 5.32
N ILE A 334 -14.45 -12.84 4.11
CA ILE A 334 -14.95 -12.24 2.87
C ILE A 334 -16.43 -12.62 2.72
N PRO A 335 -17.37 -11.65 2.68
CA PRO A 335 -18.80 -11.96 2.74
C PRO A 335 -19.37 -12.57 1.46
N PHE A 336 -18.82 -12.19 0.29
CA PHE A 336 -19.24 -12.65 -1.04
C PHE A 336 -18.10 -12.44 -2.06
N GLU A 337 -18.15 -13.10 -3.21
CA GLU A 337 -17.04 -13.13 -4.17
C GLU A 337 -16.61 -11.73 -4.66
N GLU A 338 -17.56 -10.85 -4.96
CA GLU A 338 -17.31 -9.49 -5.43
C GLU A 338 -16.64 -8.60 -4.37
N ALA A 339 -16.68 -8.98 -3.08
CA ALA A 339 -15.99 -8.26 -2.01
C ALA A 339 -14.46 -8.43 -2.07
N LYS A 340 -13.93 -9.35 -2.89
CA LYS A 340 -12.49 -9.52 -3.14
C LYS A 340 -11.87 -8.31 -3.83
N HIS A 341 -12.59 -7.69 -4.77
CA HIS A 341 -12.04 -6.71 -5.71
C HIS A 341 -12.93 -5.46 -5.81
N LEU A 342 -13.10 -4.74 -4.69
CA LEU A 342 -13.88 -3.50 -4.66
C LEU A 342 -13.08 -2.36 -5.28
N VAL A 343 -13.67 -1.68 -6.26
CA VAL A 343 -12.96 -0.68 -7.07
C VAL A 343 -13.19 0.75 -6.61
N PHE A 344 -12.11 1.54 -6.53
CA PHE A 344 -12.14 2.96 -6.19
C PHE A 344 -11.34 3.75 -7.22
N SER A 345 -11.98 4.70 -7.90
CA SER A 345 -11.37 5.39 -9.03
C SER A 345 -10.80 6.76 -8.65
N TYR A 346 -9.77 7.19 -9.38
CA TYR A 346 -9.12 8.49 -9.22
C TYR A 346 -10.08 9.67 -9.16
N SER A 347 -9.91 10.50 -8.12
CA SER A 347 -10.42 11.87 -8.07
C SER A 347 -9.53 12.70 -7.17
N ARG A 348 -9.24 13.92 -7.61
CA ARG A 348 -8.54 14.90 -6.79
C ARG A 348 -9.42 15.50 -5.69
N ASP A 349 -10.73 15.57 -5.93
CA ASP A 349 -11.70 16.05 -4.94
C ASP A 349 -12.09 14.92 -3.98
N TRP A 350 -12.56 15.25 -2.77
CA TRP A 350 -13.18 14.28 -1.89
C TRP A 350 -14.41 13.65 -2.56
N GLN A 351 -14.60 12.36 -2.40
CA GLN A 351 -15.74 11.63 -2.94
C GLN A 351 -16.38 10.78 -1.86
N ASN A 352 -17.70 10.65 -1.90
CA ASN A 352 -18.41 9.57 -1.22
C ASN A 352 -18.53 8.41 -2.20
N LEU A 353 -17.77 7.35 -1.97
CA LEU A 353 -17.77 6.14 -2.78
C LEU A 353 -18.45 5.02 -1.99
N SER A 354 -19.71 4.74 -2.33
CA SER A 354 -20.41 3.56 -1.85
C SER A 354 -19.79 2.31 -2.46
N LEU A 355 -19.63 1.27 -1.64
CA LEU A 355 -19.21 -0.04 -2.15
C LEU A 355 -20.19 -0.50 -3.21
N LYS A 356 -19.66 -0.99 -4.32
CA LYS A 356 -20.42 -1.37 -5.50
C LYS A 356 -19.73 -2.53 -6.22
N THR A 357 -20.49 -3.30 -6.97
CA THR A 357 -19.94 -4.25 -7.95
C THR A 357 -19.16 -3.51 -9.03
N LEU A 358 -18.36 -4.24 -9.80
CA LEU A 358 -17.63 -3.67 -10.94
C LEU A 358 -18.56 -3.02 -11.98
N ASP A 359 -19.75 -3.61 -12.19
CA ASP A 359 -20.78 -3.09 -13.10
C ASP A 359 -21.50 -1.85 -12.56
N GLY A 360 -21.24 -1.48 -11.30
CA GLY A 360 -21.70 -0.24 -10.69
C GLY A 360 -22.89 -0.39 -9.74
N GLU A 361 -23.36 -1.61 -9.48
CA GLU A 361 -24.50 -1.87 -8.58
C GLU A 361 -24.08 -1.69 -7.10
N PRO A 362 -24.75 -0.81 -6.33
CA PRO A 362 -24.44 -0.62 -4.91
C PRO A 362 -24.62 -1.89 -4.07
N LEU A 363 -23.70 -2.11 -3.13
CA LEU A 363 -23.67 -3.27 -2.24
C LEU A 363 -24.23 -2.93 -0.86
N LYS A 364 -25.23 -3.68 -0.40
CA LYS A 364 -25.69 -3.74 0.99
C LYS A 364 -25.03 -4.95 1.68
N ILE A 365 -24.56 -4.75 2.88
CA ILE A 365 -23.91 -5.76 3.71
C ILE A 365 -24.75 -5.93 4.98
N TYR A 366 -25.05 -7.17 5.36
CA TYR A 366 -25.70 -7.44 6.64
C TYR A 366 -24.68 -7.28 7.75
N LEU A 367 -25.00 -6.41 8.72
CA LEU A 367 -24.16 -6.11 9.87
C LEU A 367 -24.96 -6.22 11.16
N GLU A 368 -24.31 -6.72 12.21
CA GLU A 368 -24.77 -6.69 13.59
C GLU A 368 -23.98 -5.64 14.41
N PRO A 369 -24.54 -5.10 15.51
CA PRO A 369 -23.82 -4.18 16.39
C PRO A 369 -22.50 -4.79 16.87
N GLY A 370 -21.39 -4.08 16.66
CA GLY A 370 -20.05 -4.53 17.04
C GLY A 370 -19.31 -5.36 15.99
N ASP A 371 -19.92 -5.65 14.83
CA ASP A 371 -19.23 -6.32 13.73
C ASP A 371 -17.98 -5.54 13.30
N LEU A 372 -16.90 -6.25 13.01
CA LEU A 372 -15.66 -5.67 12.53
C LEU A 372 -15.67 -5.56 11.02
N ILE A 373 -15.43 -4.36 10.51
CA ILE A 373 -15.31 -4.07 9.09
C ILE A 373 -13.83 -3.81 8.80
N SER A 374 -13.22 -4.64 7.97
CA SER A 374 -11.83 -4.46 7.54
C SER A 374 -11.77 -4.20 6.04
N LEU A 375 -10.94 -3.25 5.65
CA LEU A 375 -10.57 -3.05 4.26
C LEU A 375 -9.07 -3.37 4.13
N GLU A 376 -8.74 -4.26 3.20
CA GLU A 376 -7.36 -4.65 2.88
C GLU A 376 -7.00 -4.07 1.50
N VAL A 377 -5.78 -3.57 1.34
CA VAL A 377 -5.23 -3.21 0.03
C VAL A 377 -5.13 -4.47 -0.84
N ASP A 378 -5.77 -4.44 -2.00
CA ASP A 378 -5.72 -5.54 -2.95
C ASP A 378 -4.94 -5.16 -4.21
N SER A 379 -3.85 -5.89 -4.45
CA SER A 379 -3.06 -5.79 -5.68
C SER A 379 -2.96 -7.11 -6.44
N SER A 380 -3.76 -8.11 -6.07
CA SER A 380 -3.74 -9.45 -6.66
C SER A 380 -4.05 -9.43 -8.17
N LEU A 381 -4.91 -8.51 -8.62
CA LEU A 381 -5.21 -8.30 -10.04
C LEU A 381 -4.00 -7.86 -10.89
N PHE A 382 -2.93 -7.37 -10.25
CA PHE A 382 -1.72 -6.89 -10.93
C PHE A 382 -0.55 -7.88 -10.86
N VAL A 383 -0.69 -9.02 -10.18
CA VAL A 383 0.42 -9.98 -9.96
C VAL A 383 1.04 -10.43 -11.28
N ARG A 384 0.22 -10.85 -12.25
CA ARG A 384 0.69 -11.35 -13.55
C ARG A 384 1.36 -10.26 -14.38
N VAL A 385 0.87 -9.02 -14.28
CA VAL A 385 1.52 -7.86 -14.92
C VAL A 385 2.93 -7.68 -14.39
N VAL A 386 3.11 -7.68 -13.06
CA VAL A 386 4.42 -7.48 -12.44
C VAL A 386 5.36 -8.65 -12.73
N GLU A 387 4.87 -9.88 -12.70
CA GLU A 387 5.66 -11.06 -13.06
C GLU A 387 6.13 -11.03 -14.51
N LYS A 388 5.24 -10.66 -15.46
CA LYS A 388 5.59 -10.50 -16.87
C LYS A 388 6.66 -9.43 -17.07
N LEU A 389 6.52 -8.28 -16.39
CA LEU A 389 7.51 -7.20 -16.45
C LEU A 389 8.85 -7.61 -15.84
N ARG A 390 8.86 -8.35 -14.72
CA ARG A 390 10.09 -8.91 -14.11
C ARG A 390 10.81 -9.88 -15.06
N MET A 391 10.06 -10.77 -15.70
CA MET A 391 10.60 -11.68 -16.71
C MET A 391 11.24 -10.91 -17.88
N MET A 392 10.50 -9.97 -18.49
CA MET A 392 11.00 -9.19 -19.63
C MET A 392 12.24 -8.35 -19.27
N THR A 393 12.25 -7.70 -18.10
CA THR A 393 13.42 -6.93 -17.63
C THR A 393 14.64 -7.81 -17.40
N ALA A 394 14.47 -9.03 -16.88
CA ALA A 394 15.55 -9.99 -16.73
C ALA A 394 16.11 -10.42 -18.09
N GLU A 395 15.24 -10.75 -19.06
CA GLU A 395 15.65 -11.12 -20.42
C GLU A 395 16.39 -9.99 -21.15
N MET A 396 15.87 -8.75 -21.10
CA MET A 396 16.50 -7.58 -21.71
C MET A 396 17.87 -7.28 -21.08
N SER A 397 17.98 -7.41 -19.75
CA SER A 397 19.24 -7.24 -19.03
C SER A 397 20.26 -8.31 -19.44
N GLN A 398 19.81 -9.56 -19.54
CA GLN A 398 20.64 -10.68 -19.98
C GLN A 398 21.14 -10.47 -21.42
N MET A 399 20.27 -10.06 -22.35
CA MET A 399 20.66 -9.68 -23.71
C MET A 399 21.74 -8.59 -23.70
N GLY A 400 21.56 -7.55 -22.87
CA GLY A 400 22.55 -6.49 -22.72
C GLY A 400 23.92 -7.00 -22.25
N LEU A 401 23.94 -7.94 -21.30
CA LEU A 401 25.16 -8.57 -20.82
C LEU A 401 25.83 -9.42 -21.90
N ASP A 402 25.06 -10.18 -22.68
CA ASP A 402 25.61 -11.06 -23.73
C ASP A 402 26.18 -10.26 -24.90
N VAL A 403 25.52 -9.17 -25.30
CA VAL A 403 26.07 -8.19 -26.26
C VAL A 403 27.35 -7.55 -25.72
N THR A 404 27.39 -7.22 -24.42
CA THR A 404 28.59 -6.65 -23.79
C THR A 404 29.75 -7.65 -23.79
N LYS A 405 29.48 -8.93 -23.54
CA LYS A 405 30.49 -10.00 -23.60
C LYS A 405 31.04 -10.17 -25.02
N LEU A 406 30.16 -10.17 -26.03
CA LEU A 406 30.54 -10.28 -27.44
C LEU A 406 31.44 -9.12 -27.87
N THR A 407 31.02 -7.90 -27.57
CA THR A 407 31.71 -6.69 -28.04
C THR A 407 32.87 -6.27 -27.13
N ARG A 408 32.98 -6.85 -25.93
CA ARG A 408 33.90 -6.40 -24.85
C ARG A 408 33.70 -4.92 -24.53
N ASN A 409 32.45 -4.47 -24.53
CA ASN A 409 32.05 -3.08 -24.34
C ASN A 409 32.63 -2.11 -25.41
N ASN A 410 33.00 -2.63 -26.58
CA ASN A 410 33.50 -1.82 -27.68
C ASN A 410 32.34 -1.21 -28.46
N THR A 411 32.25 0.12 -28.43
CA THR A 411 31.21 0.90 -29.11
C THR A 411 31.75 1.71 -30.29
N ASP A 412 32.95 1.38 -30.78
CA ASP A 412 33.61 2.06 -31.90
C ASP A 412 32.70 2.10 -33.15
N GLN A 413 32.57 3.29 -33.74
CA GLN A 413 31.79 3.53 -34.96
C GLN A 413 32.43 2.89 -36.21
N GLY A 414 33.73 2.58 -36.16
CA GLY A 414 34.45 1.92 -37.25
C GLY A 414 34.32 0.39 -37.30
N ILE A 415 33.60 -0.22 -36.34
CA ILE A 415 33.40 -1.66 -36.26
C ILE A 415 31.94 -1.99 -36.58
N ASP A 416 31.72 -2.66 -37.71
CA ASP A 416 30.41 -3.18 -38.06
C ASP A 416 30.20 -4.55 -37.41
N TRP A 417 29.02 -4.74 -36.83
CA TRP A 417 28.59 -5.98 -36.20
C TRP A 417 27.45 -6.58 -37.00
N GLU A 418 27.52 -7.86 -37.31
CA GLU A 418 26.38 -8.62 -37.84
C GLU A 418 25.72 -9.36 -36.68
N MET A 419 24.79 -8.69 -36.00
CA MET A 419 24.24 -9.17 -34.73
C MET A 419 23.43 -10.45 -34.91
N LEU A 420 22.81 -10.66 -36.07
CA LEU A 420 22.05 -11.86 -36.38
C LEU A 420 22.92 -13.11 -36.55
N ASP A 421 24.22 -12.97 -36.81
CA ASP A 421 25.15 -14.12 -36.85
C ASP A 421 25.38 -14.70 -35.45
N TYR A 422 25.26 -13.86 -34.41
CA TYR A 422 25.46 -14.24 -33.00
C TYR A 422 24.14 -14.46 -32.26
N PHE A 423 23.10 -13.73 -32.64
CA PHE A 423 21.76 -13.77 -32.05
C PHE A 423 20.71 -13.94 -33.16
N PRO A 424 20.56 -15.14 -33.75
CA PRO A 424 19.68 -15.37 -34.89
C PRO A 424 18.22 -14.96 -34.65
N ASP A 425 17.75 -15.11 -33.40
CA ASP A 425 16.37 -14.83 -33.00
C ASP A 425 16.16 -13.40 -32.51
N LEU A 426 17.15 -12.50 -32.60
CA LEU A 426 17.10 -11.16 -32.01
C LEU A 426 15.88 -10.36 -32.46
N ASN A 427 15.52 -10.40 -33.75
CA ASN A 427 14.33 -9.72 -34.26
C ASN A 427 13.05 -10.26 -33.63
N ILE A 428 12.96 -11.58 -33.46
CA ILE A 428 11.79 -12.26 -32.88
C ILE A 428 11.67 -11.86 -31.40
N VAL A 429 12.78 -11.86 -30.67
CA VAL A 429 12.82 -11.48 -29.25
C VAL A 429 12.41 -10.02 -29.05
N LEU A 430 12.93 -9.09 -29.87
CA LEU A 430 12.55 -7.68 -29.79
C LEU A 430 11.07 -7.45 -30.10
N SER A 431 10.54 -8.11 -31.15
CA SER A 431 9.10 -8.06 -31.47
C SER A 431 8.25 -8.60 -30.33
N ARG A 432 8.61 -9.76 -29.76
CA ARG A 432 7.88 -10.34 -28.63
C ARG A 432 7.82 -9.38 -27.44
N TRP A 433 8.92 -8.72 -27.09
CA TRP A 433 8.91 -7.75 -25.99
C TRP A 433 7.99 -6.55 -26.24
N ILE A 434 7.92 -6.06 -27.48
CA ILE A 434 7.00 -4.98 -27.86
C ILE A 434 5.56 -5.47 -27.70
N ASP A 435 5.22 -6.61 -28.29
CA ASP A 435 3.86 -7.17 -28.25
C ASP A 435 3.40 -7.45 -26.81
N GLU A 436 4.27 -8.04 -25.97
CA GLU A 436 3.98 -8.34 -24.56
C GLU A 436 3.84 -7.08 -23.70
N LEU A 437 4.64 -6.03 -23.95
CA LEU A 437 4.47 -4.74 -23.26
C LEU A 437 3.17 -4.04 -23.69
N ASP A 438 2.77 -4.16 -24.95
CA ASP A 438 1.48 -3.65 -25.42
C ASP A 438 0.31 -4.40 -24.79
N GLU A 439 0.42 -5.72 -24.60
CA GLU A 439 -0.56 -6.53 -23.87
C GLU A 439 -0.66 -6.07 -22.40
N VAL A 440 0.48 -5.86 -21.73
CA VAL A 440 0.54 -5.29 -20.38
C VAL A 440 -0.18 -3.94 -20.32
N ASN A 441 0.06 -3.05 -21.28
CA ASN A 441 -0.60 -1.75 -21.35
C ASN A 441 -2.12 -1.88 -21.53
N GLN A 442 -2.59 -2.83 -22.34
CA GLN A 442 -4.02 -3.08 -22.52
C GLN A 442 -4.68 -3.55 -21.21
N VAL A 443 -4.04 -4.46 -20.47
CA VAL A 443 -4.52 -4.93 -19.17
C VAL A 443 -4.54 -3.79 -18.14
N LEU A 444 -3.47 -2.99 -18.06
CA LEU A 444 -3.43 -1.83 -17.15
C LEU A 444 -4.50 -0.80 -17.48
N ARG A 445 -4.74 -0.50 -18.77
CA ARG A 445 -5.83 0.40 -19.20
C ARG A 445 -7.20 -0.12 -18.78
N ALA A 446 -7.44 -1.43 -18.96
CA ALA A 446 -8.69 -2.06 -18.55
C ALA A 446 -8.87 -2.01 -17.03
N LEU A 447 -7.87 -2.39 -16.24
CA LEU A 447 -7.93 -2.34 -14.77
C LEU A 447 -8.06 -0.91 -14.24
N TYR A 448 -7.48 0.09 -14.90
CA TYR A 448 -7.62 1.48 -14.48
C TYR A 448 -8.96 2.09 -14.91
N GLY A 449 -9.44 1.76 -16.11
CA GLY A 449 -10.75 2.20 -16.60
C GLY A 449 -10.82 3.64 -17.08
N PHE A 450 -9.69 4.29 -17.34
CA PHE A 450 -9.62 5.67 -17.84
C PHE A 450 -9.22 5.70 -19.32
N SER A 451 -9.75 6.67 -20.07
CA SER A 451 -9.40 6.97 -21.46
C SER A 451 -8.04 7.65 -21.58
N ASN A 452 -7.64 8.43 -20.58
CA ASN A 452 -6.30 9.01 -20.51
C ASN A 452 -5.37 8.04 -19.79
N ASP A 453 -4.16 7.87 -20.32
CA ASP A 453 -3.20 6.97 -19.69
C ASP A 453 -2.69 7.49 -18.35
N ALA A 454 -2.42 6.56 -17.44
CA ALA A 454 -1.64 6.81 -16.23
C ALA A 454 -0.15 6.97 -16.58
N GLN A 455 0.65 7.52 -15.65
CA GLN A 455 2.09 7.67 -15.88
C GLN A 455 2.80 6.33 -16.12
N ILE A 456 2.36 5.27 -15.42
CA ILE A 456 2.91 3.92 -15.60
C ILE A 456 2.81 3.46 -17.06
N ILE A 457 1.62 3.61 -17.66
CA ILE A 457 1.37 3.20 -19.05
C ILE A 457 2.26 4.01 -20.00
N ARG A 458 2.36 5.33 -19.81
CA ARG A 458 3.26 6.19 -20.61
C ARG A 458 4.74 5.78 -20.51
N ASP A 459 5.18 5.33 -19.34
CA ASP A 459 6.56 4.86 -19.17
C ASP A 459 6.80 3.52 -19.88
N MET A 460 5.80 2.63 -19.90
CA MET A 460 5.87 1.40 -20.71
C MET A 460 5.87 1.71 -22.20
N GLU A 461 5.04 2.63 -22.69
CA GLU A 461 5.06 3.10 -24.08
C GLU A 461 6.42 3.72 -24.45
N ALA A 462 7.01 4.49 -23.54
CA ALA A 462 8.36 5.03 -23.73
C ALA A 462 9.41 3.90 -23.83
N ALA A 463 9.27 2.82 -23.05
CA ALA A 463 10.12 1.64 -23.13
C ALA A 463 9.94 0.90 -24.47
N ILE A 464 8.70 0.69 -24.93
CA ILE A 464 8.39 0.13 -26.27
C ILE A 464 9.11 0.94 -27.36
N SER A 465 9.00 2.27 -27.33
CA SER A 465 9.68 3.14 -28.30
C SER A 465 11.22 3.03 -28.25
N LYS A 466 11.82 2.67 -27.12
CA LYS A 466 13.26 2.36 -27.07
C LYS A 466 13.59 1.04 -27.74
N ILE A 467 12.74 0.03 -27.57
CA ILE A 467 12.92 -1.31 -28.15
C ILE A 467 12.71 -1.25 -29.67
N GLU A 468 11.69 -0.54 -30.15
CA GLU A 468 11.48 -0.27 -31.58
C GLU A 468 12.70 0.39 -32.20
N LYS A 469 13.28 1.41 -31.54
CA LYS A 469 14.52 2.04 -32.01
C LYS A 469 15.71 1.10 -32.02
N VAL A 470 15.74 0.05 -31.21
CA VAL A 470 16.77 -0.99 -31.31
C VAL A 470 16.47 -1.92 -32.49
N GLN A 471 15.20 -2.26 -32.69
CA GLN A 471 14.75 -3.13 -33.77
C GLN A 471 14.94 -2.52 -35.18
N ASP A 472 14.81 -1.20 -35.31
CA ASP A 472 15.03 -0.46 -36.57
C ASP A 472 16.40 -0.78 -37.21
N ASP A 473 17.42 -1.03 -36.39
CA ASP A 473 18.73 -1.48 -36.82
C ASP A 473 19.40 -2.29 -35.72
N VAL A 474 19.19 -3.61 -35.77
CA VAL A 474 19.72 -4.54 -34.78
C VAL A 474 21.24 -4.62 -34.75
N ASN A 475 21.91 -4.25 -35.84
CA ASN A 475 23.38 -4.24 -35.91
C ASN A 475 23.99 -3.10 -35.08
N GLU A 476 23.20 -2.07 -34.77
CA GLU A 476 23.55 -0.97 -33.87
C GLU A 476 23.30 -1.28 -32.39
N LEU A 477 22.77 -2.47 -32.05
CA LEU A 477 22.49 -2.86 -30.66
C LEU A 477 23.68 -2.63 -29.70
N PRO A 478 24.94 -2.96 -30.05
CA PRO A 478 26.08 -2.65 -29.18
C PRO A 478 26.21 -1.16 -28.81
N ARG A 479 25.87 -0.26 -29.74
CA ARG A 479 25.91 1.19 -29.52
C ARG A 479 24.63 1.72 -28.87
N ARG A 480 23.53 0.96 -28.96
CA ARG A 480 22.20 1.29 -28.42
C ARG A 480 21.88 0.61 -27.09
N LEU A 481 22.84 -0.03 -26.43
CA LEU A 481 22.64 -0.61 -25.09
C LEU A 481 22.14 0.40 -24.05
N THR A 482 22.45 1.69 -24.20
CA THR A 482 21.93 2.76 -23.34
C THR A 482 20.42 2.99 -23.50
N LEU A 483 19.83 2.60 -24.64
CA LEU A 483 18.38 2.60 -24.86
C LEU A 483 17.73 1.33 -24.32
N LEU A 484 18.42 0.18 -24.40
CA LEU A 484 17.86 -1.11 -23.99
C LEU A 484 18.00 -1.37 -22.49
N SER A 485 19.23 -1.39 -21.96
CA SER A 485 19.51 -1.98 -20.64
C SER A 485 20.46 -1.21 -19.71
N THR A 486 21.30 -0.28 -20.20
CA THR A 486 22.35 0.34 -19.37
C THR A 486 22.12 1.83 -19.02
N GLY A 487 21.22 2.51 -19.73
CA GLY A 487 20.93 3.92 -19.48
C GLY A 487 19.92 4.14 -18.36
N SER A 488 20.01 5.27 -17.66
CA SER A 488 19.03 5.70 -16.64
C SER A 488 17.61 5.98 -17.18
N SER A 489 17.46 5.98 -18.50
CA SER A 489 16.17 6.08 -19.22
C SER A 489 16.04 4.98 -20.29
N SER A 490 16.74 3.86 -20.07
CA SER A 490 16.62 2.66 -20.90
C SER A 490 15.25 1.98 -20.69
N ALA A 491 14.87 1.09 -21.61
CA ALA A 491 13.66 0.28 -21.49
C ALA A 491 13.62 -0.47 -20.15
N VAL A 492 14.73 -1.15 -19.79
CA VAL A 492 14.84 -1.86 -18.51
C VAL A 492 14.59 -0.93 -17.33
N GLN A 493 15.18 0.27 -17.30
CA GLN A 493 15.01 1.19 -16.18
C GLN A 493 13.57 1.75 -16.09
N LEU A 494 12.98 2.10 -17.25
CA LEU A 494 11.60 2.58 -17.32
C LEU A 494 10.61 1.54 -16.78
N ILE A 495 10.79 0.26 -17.14
CA ILE A 495 9.97 -0.85 -16.65
C ILE A 495 10.24 -1.12 -15.16
N SER A 496 11.51 -1.21 -14.78
CA SER A 496 11.93 -1.55 -13.41
C SER A 496 11.43 -0.53 -12.39
N ASN A 497 11.40 0.75 -12.74
CA ASN A 497 10.86 1.82 -11.90
C ASN A 497 9.37 1.65 -11.58
N GLN A 498 8.63 0.87 -12.37
CA GLN A 498 7.18 0.70 -12.19
C GLN A 498 6.78 -0.60 -11.50
N LEU A 499 7.70 -1.55 -11.29
CA LEU A 499 7.38 -2.86 -10.68
C LEU A 499 6.66 -2.71 -9.34
N ASP A 500 7.21 -1.93 -8.41
CA ASP A 500 6.59 -1.72 -7.10
C ASP A 500 5.44 -0.70 -7.18
N ASN A 501 5.54 0.28 -8.09
CA ASN A 501 4.50 1.30 -8.24
C ASN A 501 3.19 0.74 -8.78
N ILE A 502 3.21 -0.33 -9.58
CA ILE A 502 2.00 -1.01 -10.06
C ILE A 502 1.24 -1.65 -8.89
N LEU A 503 1.95 -2.21 -7.91
CA LEU A 503 1.36 -2.86 -6.74
C LEU A 503 0.88 -1.90 -5.67
N LYS A 504 1.20 -0.60 -5.77
CA LYS A 504 0.75 0.40 -4.81
C LYS A 504 -0.66 0.89 -5.10
N GLN A 505 -1.54 0.85 -4.12
CA GLN A 505 -2.95 1.25 -4.20
C GLN A 505 -3.26 2.41 -3.21
N PRO A 506 -2.70 3.61 -3.43
CA PRO A 506 -2.78 4.69 -2.45
C PRO A 506 -4.18 5.27 -2.32
N GLN A 507 -4.66 5.34 -1.07
CA GLN A 507 -5.98 5.87 -0.71
C GLN A 507 -5.90 6.71 0.55
N VAL A 508 -6.54 7.88 0.54
CA VAL A 508 -6.76 8.69 1.74
C VAL A 508 -8.21 8.56 2.16
N LEU A 509 -8.49 8.13 3.39
CA LEU A 509 -9.83 8.04 3.94
C LEU A 509 -10.05 9.12 4.99
N ASP A 510 -11.20 9.79 4.94
CA ASP A 510 -11.70 10.69 5.98
C ASP A 510 -12.71 9.96 6.85
N ALA A 511 -13.72 9.32 6.26
CA ALA A 511 -14.76 8.65 7.03
C ALA A 511 -15.37 7.45 6.33
N ILE A 512 -16.02 6.61 7.14
CA ILE A 512 -16.86 5.49 6.72
C ILE A 512 -18.27 5.79 7.17
N PHE A 513 -19.22 5.74 6.25
CA PHE A 513 -20.64 5.85 6.54
C PHE A 513 -21.29 4.48 6.44
N LEU A 514 -21.99 4.07 7.50
CA LEU A 514 -22.90 2.92 7.50
C LEU A 514 -24.31 3.47 7.42
N HIS A 515 -25.03 3.19 6.34
CA HIS A 515 -26.35 3.82 6.13
C HIS A 515 -27.29 2.94 5.33
N THR A 516 -28.59 3.19 5.45
CA THR A 516 -29.63 2.39 4.76
C THR A 516 -30.20 3.09 3.52
N ASP A 517 -29.82 4.36 3.30
CA ASP A 517 -30.27 5.21 2.20
C ASP A 517 -29.08 5.95 1.55
N LEU A 518 -28.84 5.75 0.26
CA LEU A 518 -27.73 6.36 -0.49
C LEU A 518 -27.83 7.89 -0.53
N ASP A 519 -29.04 8.45 -0.50
CA ASP A 519 -29.26 9.90 -0.57
C ASP A 519 -29.02 10.59 0.79
N ALA A 520 -28.83 9.82 1.88
CA ALA A 520 -28.61 10.36 3.22
C ALA A 520 -27.18 10.84 3.49
N VAL A 521 -26.20 10.45 2.64
CA VAL A 521 -24.78 10.77 2.87
C VAL A 521 -24.50 12.25 2.50
N PRO A 522 -23.94 13.07 3.42
CA PRO A 522 -23.67 14.49 3.17
C PRO A 522 -22.67 14.72 2.03
N ASP A 523 -22.77 15.87 1.34
CA ASP A 523 -21.82 16.24 0.27
C ASP A 523 -20.36 16.18 0.78
N PRO A 524 -19.45 15.47 0.06
CA PRO A 524 -18.08 15.30 0.51
C PRO A 524 -17.25 16.59 0.39
N ASN A 525 -17.68 17.58 -0.39
CA ASN A 525 -16.89 18.79 -0.63
C ASN A 525 -17.57 20.06 -0.08
N PRO A 526 -16.78 20.98 0.48
CA PRO A 526 -17.31 22.28 0.88
C PRO A 526 -17.82 23.06 -0.33
N ASN A 527 -18.99 23.65 -0.19
CA ASN A 527 -19.48 24.62 -1.16
C ASN A 527 -18.57 25.87 -1.20
N PHE A 528 -18.73 26.67 -2.27
CA PHE A 528 -17.94 27.87 -2.50
C PHE A 528 -17.92 28.85 -1.31
N PHE A 529 -19.04 29.00 -0.59
CA PHE A 529 -19.14 29.93 0.54
C PHE A 529 -18.33 29.46 1.75
N ILE A 530 -18.33 28.16 2.05
CA ILE A 530 -17.52 27.58 3.12
C ILE A 530 -16.03 27.80 2.80
N ASN A 531 -15.61 27.43 1.59
CA ASN A 531 -14.22 27.61 1.14
C ASN A 531 -13.76 29.06 1.24
N PHE A 532 -14.57 29.99 0.74
CA PHE A 532 -14.26 31.42 0.80
C PHE A 532 -14.12 31.89 2.26
N ARG A 533 -15.06 31.54 3.14
CA ARG A 533 -15.00 31.93 4.56
C ARG A 533 -13.76 31.39 5.27
N VAL A 534 -13.43 30.12 5.04
CA VAL A 534 -12.27 29.45 5.63
C VAL A 534 -10.97 30.09 5.16
N PHE A 535 -10.84 30.36 3.85
CA PHE A 535 -9.68 31.02 3.28
C PHE A 535 -9.43 32.41 3.91
N PHE A 536 -10.47 33.25 3.99
CA PHE A 536 -10.34 34.57 4.60
C PHE A 536 -10.03 34.50 6.09
N ALA A 537 -10.66 33.58 6.83
CA ALA A 537 -10.35 33.36 8.23
C ALA A 537 -8.88 32.98 8.42
N ARG A 538 -8.38 32.01 7.65
CA ARG A 538 -6.97 31.57 7.66
C ARG A 538 -6.00 32.71 7.35
N PHE A 539 -6.30 33.50 6.32
CA PHE A 539 -5.46 34.65 5.95
C PHE A 539 -5.34 35.69 7.06
N PHE A 540 -6.43 36.02 7.76
CA PHE A 540 -6.33 36.97 8.88
C PHE A 540 -5.67 36.36 10.11
N LEU A 541 -5.95 35.09 10.39
CA LEU A 541 -5.35 34.37 11.52
C LEU A 541 -3.84 34.19 11.34
N SER A 542 -3.32 34.04 10.12
CA SER A 542 -1.88 33.95 9.89
C SER A 542 -1.10 35.23 10.23
N PHE A 543 -1.76 36.39 10.39
CA PHE A 543 -1.11 37.62 10.87
C PHE A 543 -1.11 37.76 12.41
N VAL A 544 -1.87 36.92 13.11
CA VAL A 544 -2.08 37.00 14.56
C VAL A 544 -1.47 35.80 15.27
N ASP A 545 -1.52 34.62 14.66
CA ASP A 545 -1.00 33.39 15.22
C ASP A 545 0.53 33.34 15.10
N GLN A 546 1.22 33.29 16.24
CA GLN A 546 2.69 33.18 16.34
C GLN A 546 3.22 31.82 15.86
N SER A 547 2.34 30.85 15.62
CA SER A 547 2.70 29.52 15.07
C SER A 547 3.37 29.56 13.69
N TYR A 548 3.37 30.72 13.02
CA TYR A 548 4.00 30.95 11.72
C TYR A 548 5.39 31.63 11.80
N SER A 549 5.99 31.79 13.00
CA SER A 549 7.36 32.30 13.13
C SER A 549 8.38 31.15 13.13
N ASP A 550 9.04 30.94 11.99
CA ASP A 550 9.89 29.78 11.70
C ASP A 550 11.35 29.84 12.21
N GLN A 551 11.77 30.85 12.98
CA GLN A 551 13.17 30.92 13.42
C GLN A 551 13.40 30.14 14.72
N ALA A 552 14.39 29.23 14.70
CA ALA A 552 14.94 28.66 15.92
C ALA A 552 15.48 29.80 16.80
N SER A 553 15.29 29.70 18.12
CA SER A 553 15.96 30.65 19.00
C SER A 553 17.47 30.35 19.01
N SER A 554 18.32 31.35 19.28
CA SER A 554 19.79 31.17 19.34
C SER A 554 20.27 30.19 20.42
N GLU A 555 19.37 29.64 21.23
CA GLU A 555 19.63 28.71 22.34
C GLU A 555 19.07 27.29 22.07
N GLU A 556 18.55 27.01 20.86
CA GLU A 556 18.04 25.70 20.46
C GLU A 556 18.97 25.06 19.42
N LEU A 557 19.25 23.77 19.56
CA LEU A 557 19.91 23.00 18.50
C LEU A 557 18.94 22.82 17.34
N GLU A 558 19.34 23.16 16.12
CA GLU A 558 18.54 22.93 14.93
C GLU A 558 18.99 21.66 14.21
N ILE A 559 18.08 20.69 14.06
CA ILE A 559 18.33 19.43 13.37
C ILE A 559 17.41 19.33 12.15
N TRP A 560 17.97 19.11 10.96
CA TRP A 560 17.15 18.90 9.77
C TRP A 560 16.98 17.41 9.47
N VAL A 561 15.78 17.00 9.06
CA VAL A 561 15.45 15.59 8.81
C VAL A 561 14.75 15.43 7.47
N ASN A 562 15.29 14.57 6.60
CA ASN A 562 14.68 14.21 5.32
C ASN A 562 13.81 12.95 5.45
N ARG A 563 12.66 13.08 6.11
CA ARG A 563 11.65 12.01 6.30
C ARG A 563 10.24 12.60 6.19
N SER A 564 9.19 11.79 6.27
CA SER A 564 7.82 12.30 6.26
C SER A 564 7.60 13.31 7.40
N ARG A 565 6.66 14.25 7.21
CA ARG A 565 6.36 15.26 8.23
C ARG A 565 5.97 14.62 9.58
N GLN A 566 5.16 13.57 9.55
CA GLN A 566 4.77 12.82 10.75
C GLN A 566 5.98 12.27 11.51
N TYR A 567 6.99 11.75 10.79
CA TYR A 567 8.22 11.27 11.42
C TYR A 567 8.96 12.42 12.12
N VAL A 568 9.04 13.59 11.49
CA VAL A 568 9.69 14.78 12.06
C VAL A 568 8.95 15.24 13.31
N ASP A 569 7.63 15.30 13.26
CA ASP A 569 6.80 15.76 14.38
C ASP A 569 6.87 14.76 15.56
N LEU A 570 6.81 13.46 15.29
CA LEU A 570 6.98 12.42 16.30
C LEU A 570 8.39 12.46 16.92
N LEU A 571 9.43 12.59 16.09
CA LEU A 571 10.80 12.70 16.59
C LEU A 571 10.98 13.96 17.44
N GLN A 572 10.37 15.09 17.06
CA GLN A 572 10.35 16.31 17.88
C GLN A 572 9.70 16.04 19.22
N LYS A 573 8.54 15.36 19.26
CA LYS A 573 7.85 15.01 20.51
C LYS A 573 8.68 14.08 21.38
N ILE A 574 9.22 12.98 20.83
CA ILE A 574 10.12 12.07 21.57
C ILE A 574 11.34 12.83 22.11
N THR A 575 11.89 13.74 21.31
CA THR A 575 13.02 14.57 21.73
C THR A 575 12.64 15.49 22.87
N ASP A 576 11.49 16.17 22.79
CA ASP A 576 10.99 17.04 23.85
C ASP A 576 10.69 16.25 25.14
N ASP A 577 9.99 15.11 25.02
CA ASP A 577 9.51 14.29 26.13
C ASP A 577 10.63 13.50 26.84
N GLN A 578 11.62 12.99 26.09
CA GLN A 578 12.66 12.13 26.64
C GLN A 578 14.02 12.83 26.72
N PHE A 579 14.50 13.40 25.60
CA PHE A 579 15.85 13.95 25.54
C PHE A 579 15.95 15.31 26.24
N THR A 580 15.08 16.26 25.89
CA THR A 580 15.08 17.61 26.44
C THR A 580 14.67 17.61 27.91
N SER A 581 13.70 16.78 28.31
CA SER A 581 13.29 16.64 29.72
C SER A 581 14.42 16.14 30.63
N GLN A 582 15.28 15.22 30.15
CA GLN A 582 16.39 14.65 30.91
C GLN A 582 17.67 15.50 30.85
N SER A 583 17.99 16.04 29.68
CA SER A 583 19.26 16.76 29.43
C SER A 583 19.16 18.27 29.66
N GLY A 584 17.95 18.84 29.59
CA GLY A 584 17.72 20.29 29.57
C GLY A 584 18.10 20.98 28.25
N ILE A 585 18.63 20.25 27.26
CA ILE A 585 19.03 20.79 25.96
C ILE A 585 17.80 20.87 25.06
N LYS A 586 17.47 22.07 24.57
CA LYS A 586 16.35 22.26 23.65
C LYS A 586 16.78 21.96 22.22
N VAL A 587 15.94 21.21 21.51
CA VAL A 587 16.16 20.83 20.13
C VAL A 587 14.95 21.22 19.31
N LYS A 588 15.18 21.74 18.11
CA LYS A 588 14.20 21.97 17.06
C LYS A 588 14.53 21.08 15.88
N ILE A 589 13.57 20.25 15.48
CA ILE A 589 13.67 19.35 14.35
C ILE A 589 12.85 19.92 13.21
N SER A 590 13.52 20.19 12.08
CA SER A 590 12.91 20.79 10.90
C SER A 590 12.90 19.79 9.74
N LEU A 591 11.79 19.76 8.99
CA LEU A 591 11.65 18.94 7.79
C LEU A 591 12.44 19.56 6.62
N ILE A 592 13.24 18.74 5.93
CA ILE A 592 13.85 19.09 4.65
C ILE A 592 13.45 18.08 3.57
N ASN A 593 12.64 18.52 2.60
CA ASN A 593 12.14 17.64 1.53
C ASN A 593 13.17 17.32 0.43
N ASP A 594 14.28 18.07 0.39
CA ASP A 594 15.32 17.97 -0.63
C ASP A 594 16.65 18.19 0.07
N ASP A 595 17.35 17.09 0.34
CA ASP A 595 18.63 17.10 1.05
C ASP A 595 19.73 17.79 0.25
N GLY A 596 19.58 17.99 -1.07
CA GLY A 596 20.46 18.82 -1.89
C GLY A 596 20.51 20.28 -1.43
N LYS A 597 19.46 20.77 -0.73
CA LYS A 597 19.43 22.13 -0.17
C LYS A 597 20.40 22.33 0.98
N LEU A 598 20.89 21.27 1.61
CA LEU A 598 21.94 21.40 2.63
C LEU A 598 23.18 22.08 2.07
N LEU A 599 23.55 21.77 0.82
CA LEU A 599 24.70 22.38 0.15
C LEU A 599 24.53 23.89 -0.03
N LEU A 600 23.33 24.31 -0.41
CA LEU A 600 22.98 25.73 -0.56
C LEU A 600 22.95 26.43 0.80
N ALA A 601 22.38 25.79 1.82
CA ALA A 601 22.30 26.32 3.19
C ALA A 601 23.69 26.50 3.81
N ASN A 602 24.58 25.52 3.65
CA ASN A 602 25.96 25.62 4.12
C ASN A 602 26.73 26.75 3.41
N SER A 603 26.56 26.89 2.09
CA SER A 603 27.15 28.00 1.32
C SER A 603 26.64 29.38 1.77
N ALA A 604 25.41 29.44 2.29
CA ALA A 604 24.79 30.65 2.83
C ALA A 604 25.03 30.86 4.34
N ASN A 605 25.79 29.97 4.99
CA ASN A 605 26.01 29.94 6.44
C ASN A 605 24.68 29.88 7.24
N GLN A 606 23.73 29.09 6.74
CA GLN A 606 22.39 28.81 7.29
C GLN A 606 22.16 27.30 7.50
N GLN A 607 23.24 26.53 7.65
CA GLN A 607 23.18 25.10 7.91
C GLN A 607 22.64 24.78 9.31
N PRO A 608 21.96 23.63 9.50
CA PRO A 608 21.58 23.14 10.83
C PRO A 608 22.82 22.66 11.62
N ASP A 609 22.65 22.44 12.93
CA ASP A 609 23.66 21.83 13.79
C ASP A 609 23.87 20.35 13.47
N ALA A 610 22.81 19.65 13.03
CA ALA A 610 22.88 18.27 12.54
C ALA A 610 21.86 18.00 11.44
N ALA A 611 22.10 16.98 10.62
CA ALA A 611 21.15 16.51 9.62
C ALA A 611 21.00 14.98 9.66
N LEU A 612 19.76 14.48 9.60
CA LEU A 612 19.42 13.06 9.64
C LEU A 612 18.64 12.65 8.39
N GLY A 613 18.75 11.38 8.02
CA GLY A 613 18.01 10.81 6.88
C GLY A 613 18.48 11.31 5.51
N ILE A 614 19.64 11.95 5.45
CA ILE A 614 20.27 12.46 4.23
C ILE A 614 20.83 11.33 3.36
N SER A 615 20.69 11.49 2.04
CA SER A 615 21.18 10.53 1.06
C SER A 615 22.70 10.38 1.16
N ALA A 616 23.19 9.15 1.08
CA ALA A 616 24.60 8.81 1.28
C ALA A 616 25.56 9.49 0.29
N TRP A 617 25.08 9.96 -0.86
CA TRP A 617 25.89 10.66 -1.86
C TRP A 617 26.20 12.13 -1.49
N ILE A 618 25.40 12.75 -0.60
CA ILE A 618 25.61 14.16 -0.21
C ILE A 618 26.90 14.35 0.59
N PRO A 619 27.20 13.57 1.64
CA PRO A 619 28.49 13.62 2.31
C PRO A 619 29.68 13.42 1.36
N ASN A 620 29.53 12.55 0.34
CA ASN A 620 30.56 12.36 -0.69
C ASN A 620 30.75 13.62 -1.54
N GLU A 621 29.66 14.29 -1.94
CA GLU A 621 29.76 15.59 -2.64
C GLU A 621 30.46 16.66 -1.81
N TYR A 622 30.17 16.75 -0.49
CA TYR A 622 30.89 17.64 0.42
C TYR A 622 32.39 17.34 0.46
N GLY A 623 32.77 16.06 0.61
CA GLY A 623 34.17 15.64 0.62
C GLY A 623 34.90 15.93 -0.70
N MET A 624 34.20 15.90 -1.83
CA MET A 624 34.77 16.26 -3.13
C MET A 624 34.91 17.78 -3.33
N ARG A 625 34.00 18.57 -2.76
CA ARG A 625 33.99 20.04 -2.92
C ARG A 625 34.92 20.77 -1.94
N GLY A 626 35.34 20.10 -0.86
CA GLY A 626 36.28 20.61 0.14
C GLY A 626 35.59 21.16 1.37
#